data_AF-A0A671PNQ8-F1
#
_entry.id   AF-A0A671PNQ8-F1
#
_cell.length_a   1.000
_cell.length_b   1.000
_cell.length_c   1.000
_cell.angle_alpha   90.00
_cell.angle_beta   90.00
_cell.angle_gamma   90.00
#
_symmetry.space_group_name_H-M   'P 1'
#
loop_
_entity.id
_entity.type
_entity.pdbx_description
1 polymer ?
#
loop_
_entity_poly.entity_id
_entity_poly.type
_entity_poly.pdbx_seq_one_letter_code
_entity_poly.pdbx_strand_id
1 'polypeptide(L)'
;MEISFVNYPSCSWAGWCICCQINVCVCVCVCVCVCVCVCRQSLDECESDVAELESRVEKVMKLCGQMVEAGQNYTSCNQLFLSGLAEFTAYHKSDGVILNCLRQFNQGLQEMIQFQTMLFDQTQRAITQQLTNLLSQFLPQIRDTRREFVRIGDDLDAAVVKSAQVSRHKPADAERATHLLLATRKCYQHFALDYCLQLNNFKVQQKLDILNSVFSYFHAQYTFFHQGFDLLRDLEPSMKTMASQLSQLASDCTAKRKDLENTHLLVQQRDASGEAVIVCNPSDGGTIQGYLFKRSRKKNKTWKRCWFYSENNQLIYSKSHKEPPVVLFDDLRLCAVKSLDVIDRRFCFELLSVQKCCVLQADSEELKVAWINAVQGCINMAYRDQVTEQNTQVKENSAPAPAPDPPPHPPALGVALRGNGNQRCCDCGEAEPRWASVNLAITMCIECSGIHRSLGVHLSKVRSLTLDSWEPEQLKLLCVLGNEVINGIYERNPADGVQKPSADSPRQDKEQWIRFKYVEKRFVTRDPDGPDAGELKLRAGERLYQASLSGDLVAMATELAEGAEVNWSNPEREGRTALIGSAIGGSLSACEFLLQNGANVNHRDQHGQGALHAAATYGHTGYITAWIIRATLCT
;
A
#
# COMPACT_ATOMS: atom_id res chain seq x y z
N MET A 1 -29.66 -43.18 -28.71
CA MET A 1 -31.04 -43.64 -28.96
C MET A 1 -31.14 -43.96 -30.42
N GLU A 2 -31.31 -45.24 -30.73
CA GLU A 2 -31.52 -45.77 -32.07
C GLU A 2 -32.79 -45.16 -32.68
N ILE A 3 -32.73 -44.76 -33.95
CA ILE A 3 -33.91 -44.38 -34.72
C ILE A 3 -34.09 -45.41 -35.82
N SER A 4 -35.19 -46.13 -35.68
CA SER A 4 -35.72 -47.18 -36.54
C SER A 4 -36.17 -46.63 -37.89
N PHE A 5 -35.77 -47.33 -38.97
CA PHE A 5 -36.28 -47.15 -40.32
C PHE A 5 -37.67 -47.77 -40.44
N VAL A 6 -38.65 -46.99 -40.92
CA VAL A 6 -39.96 -47.48 -41.36
C VAL A 6 -39.98 -47.49 -42.89
N ASN A 7 -40.13 -48.68 -43.46
CA ASN A 7 -40.33 -48.97 -44.89
C ASN A 7 -41.80 -48.76 -45.30
N TYR A 8 -42.04 -48.29 -46.54
CA TYR A 8 -43.21 -48.61 -47.41
C TYR A 8 -42.94 -48.11 -48.86
N PRO A 9 -43.63 -48.60 -49.90
CA PRO A 9 -43.10 -49.62 -50.82
C PRO A 9 -42.79 -49.11 -52.25
N SER A 10 -41.90 -49.88 -52.89
CA SER A 10 -41.63 -50.05 -54.32
C SER A 10 -42.60 -49.45 -55.34
N CYS A 11 -42.10 -48.51 -56.16
CA CYS A 11 -42.43 -48.41 -57.58
C CYS A 11 -41.13 -48.41 -58.40
N SER A 12 -41.02 -49.44 -59.23
CA SER A 12 -39.85 -49.86 -59.99
C SER A 12 -39.70 -49.07 -61.30
N TRP A 13 -38.78 -48.11 -61.35
CA TRP A 13 -38.07 -47.67 -62.57
C TRP A 13 -36.64 -47.25 -62.18
N ALA A 14 -35.88 -48.24 -61.71
CA ALA A 14 -34.46 -48.09 -61.44
C ALA A 14 -33.70 -47.99 -62.76
N GLY A 15 -33.00 -46.87 -62.97
CA GLY A 15 -32.06 -46.74 -64.07
C GLY A 15 -31.35 -45.39 -64.21
N TRP A 16 -31.99 -44.27 -63.84
CA TRP A 16 -31.46 -42.93 -64.17
C TRP A 16 -31.70 -41.87 -63.09
N CYS A 17 -31.40 -42.16 -61.81
CA CYS A 17 -31.41 -41.13 -60.78
C CYS A 17 -30.56 -41.52 -59.55
N ILE A 18 -29.33 -41.01 -59.46
CA ILE A 18 -28.46 -41.11 -58.26
C ILE A 18 -28.33 -39.73 -57.55
N CYS A 19 -29.28 -38.81 -57.73
CA CYS A 19 -29.21 -37.47 -57.09
C CYS A 19 -30.53 -37.01 -56.47
N CYS A 20 -31.15 -37.84 -55.63
CA CYS A 20 -32.44 -37.53 -55.01
C CYS A 20 -32.37 -37.20 -53.50
N GLN A 21 -31.29 -36.61 -53.00
CA GLN A 21 -31.21 -36.23 -51.57
C GLN A 21 -30.64 -34.83 -51.26
N ILE A 22 -30.44 -33.96 -52.26
CA ILE A 22 -30.12 -32.54 -52.05
C ILE A 22 -31.05 -31.71 -52.94
N ASN A 23 -31.85 -30.86 -52.29
CA ASN A 23 -33.10 -30.31 -52.79
C ASN A 23 -32.95 -29.12 -53.76
N VAL A 24 -32.03 -29.20 -54.74
CA VAL A 24 -32.01 -28.32 -55.91
C VAL A 24 -31.60 -29.16 -57.12
N CYS A 25 -32.57 -29.44 -57.99
CA CYS A 25 -32.43 -30.26 -59.18
C CYS A 25 -31.32 -29.74 -60.12
N VAL A 26 -30.25 -30.50 -60.30
CA VAL A 26 -29.42 -30.45 -61.51
C VAL A 26 -30.16 -31.25 -62.60
N CYS A 27 -31.25 -30.70 -63.11
CA CYS A 27 -31.97 -31.23 -64.26
C CYS A 27 -31.88 -30.23 -65.41
N VAL A 28 -30.65 -29.95 -65.86
CA VAL A 28 -30.37 -29.01 -66.98
C VAL A 28 -30.36 -29.74 -68.34
N CYS A 29 -30.72 -31.02 -68.39
CA CYS A 29 -30.77 -31.77 -69.65
C CYS A 29 -32.21 -32.22 -69.99
N VAL A 30 -32.76 -31.60 -71.06
CA VAL A 30 -33.66 -32.19 -72.09
C VAL A 30 -35.13 -31.72 -72.20
N CYS A 31 -35.68 -30.78 -71.42
CA CYS A 31 -37.06 -30.26 -71.70
C CYS A 31 -37.21 -28.74 -71.68
N VAL A 32 -37.15 -28.12 -72.87
CA VAL A 32 -36.77 -26.71 -73.09
C VAL A 32 -37.84 -25.64 -72.80
N CYS A 33 -39.11 -25.98 -72.50
CA CYS A 33 -40.11 -24.93 -72.17
C CYS A 33 -40.82 -25.10 -70.82
N VAL A 34 -41.12 -26.34 -70.38
CA VAL A 34 -41.85 -26.57 -69.10
C VAL A 34 -40.90 -26.55 -67.90
N CYS A 35 -39.66 -27.04 -68.05
CA CYS A 35 -38.67 -27.04 -66.97
C CYS A 35 -38.12 -25.65 -66.66
N VAL A 36 -38.19 -24.69 -67.60
CA VAL A 36 -37.66 -23.33 -67.40
C VAL A 36 -38.52 -22.53 -66.43
N CYS A 37 -39.85 -22.58 -66.54
CA CYS A 37 -40.74 -21.89 -65.61
C CYS A 37 -40.66 -22.45 -64.18
N VAL A 38 -40.59 -23.78 -64.05
CA VAL A 38 -40.43 -24.46 -62.74
C VAL A 38 -39.07 -24.15 -62.12
N CYS A 39 -38.00 -24.09 -62.93
CA CYS A 39 -36.67 -23.72 -62.46
C CYS A 39 -36.62 -22.25 -62.01
N ARG A 40 -37.27 -21.33 -62.73
CA ARG A 40 -37.34 -19.92 -62.36
C ARG A 40 -38.12 -19.70 -61.06
N GLN A 41 -39.24 -20.40 -60.89
CA GLN A 41 -40.01 -20.37 -59.65
C GLN A 41 -39.20 -20.89 -58.45
N SER A 42 -38.45 -21.99 -58.62
CA SER A 42 -37.59 -22.52 -57.57
C SER A 42 -36.42 -21.58 -57.22
N LEU A 43 -35.92 -20.82 -58.21
CA LEU A 43 -34.92 -19.79 -58.00
C LEU A 43 -35.48 -18.61 -57.19
N ASP A 44 -36.68 -18.13 -57.55
CA ASP A 44 -37.38 -17.05 -56.84
C ASP A 44 -37.67 -17.43 -55.37
N GLU A 45 -38.06 -18.69 -55.11
CA GLU A 45 -38.21 -19.23 -53.75
C GLU A 45 -36.88 -19.21 -52.98
N CYS A 46 -35.78 -19.63 -53.61
CA CYS A 46 -34.45 -19.58 -52.98
C CYS A 46 -33.97 -18.15 -52.70
N GLU A 47 -34.26 -17.19 -53.59
CA GLU A 47 -33.96 -15.78 -53.38
C GLU A 47 -34.75 -15.20 -52.20
N SER A 48 -36.03 -15.57 -52.09
CA SER A 48 -36.87 -15.18 -50.96
C SER A 48 -36.35 -15.76 -49.64
N ASP A 49 -35.94 -17.04 -49.62
CA ASP A 49 -35.34 -17.69 -48.45
C ASP A 49 -34.07 -16.96 -47.97
N VAL A 50 -33.22 -16.55 -48.92
CA VAL A 50 -31.96 -15.83 -48.61
C VAL A 50 -32.26 -14.45 -48.01
N ALA A 51 -33.20 -13.70 -48.58
CA ALA A 51 -33.58 -12.38 -48.09
C ALA A 51 -34.24 -12.47 -46.70
N GLU A 52 -35.11 -13.47 -46.48
CA GLU A 52 -35.72 -13.69 -45.18
C GLU A 52 -34.67 -14.09 -44.13
N LEU A 53 -33.71 -14.95 -44.50
CA LEU A 53 -32.62 -15.31 -43.63
C LEU A 53 -31.76 -14.10 -43.24
N GLU A 54 -31.37 -13.27 -44.21
CA GLU A 54 -30.59 -12.04 -43.95
C GLU A 54 -31.28 -11.20 -42.86
N SER A 55 -32.58 -10.94 -43.02
CA SER A 55 -33.37 -10.19 -42.03
C SER A 55 -33.42 -10.88 -40.65
N ARG A 56 -33.59 -12.21 -40.62
CA ARG A 56 -33.63 -12.98 -39.37
C ARG A 56 -32.28 -12.97 -38.65
N VAL A 57 -31.18 -13.10 -39.39
CA VAL A 57 -29.81 -13.08 -38.85
C VAL A 57 -29.47 -11.71 -38.29
N GLU A 58 -29.76 -10.63 -39.02
CA GLU A 58 -29.58 -9.26 -38.55
C GLU A 58 -30.36 -8.99 -37.26
N LYS A 59 -31.61 -9.49 -37.18
CA LYS A 59 -32.44 -9.39 -35.97
C LYS A 59 -31.81 -10.10 -34.78
N VAL A 60 -31.30 -11.33 -34.97
CA VAL A 60 -30.62 -12.11 -33.92
C VAL A 60 -29.36 -11.40 -33.44
N MET A 61 -28.53 -10.89 -34.36
CA MET A 61 -27.33 -10.13 -34.02
C MET A 61 -27.66 -8.86 -33.23
N LYS A 62 -28.71 -8.13 -33.61
CA LYS A 62 -29.16 -6.95 -32.89
C LYS A 62 -29.63 -7.28 -31.46
N LEU A 63 -30.42 -8.35 -31.30
CA LEU A 63 -30.88 -8.80 -29.98
C LEU A 63 -29.72 -9.26 -29.10
N CYS A 64 -28.74 -9.97 -29.69
CA CYS A 64 -27.52 -10.35 -28.99
C CYS A 64 -26.72 -9.13 -28.53
N GLY A 65 -26.56 -8.13 -29.40
CA GLY A 65 -25.88 -6.88 -29.05
C GLY A 65 -26.54 -6.17 -27.88
N GLN A 66 -27.87 -6.07 -27.87
CA GLN A 66 -28.63 -5.49 -26.75
C GLN A 66 -28.45 -6.28 -25.45
N MET A 67 -28.45 -7.61 -25.53
CA MET A 67 -28.21 -8.49 -24.37
C MET A 67 -26.79 -8.30 -23.81
N VAL A 68 -25.78 -8.22 -24.68
CA VAL A 68 -24.38 -8.00 -24.30
C VAL A 68 -24.20 -6.61 -23.67
N GLU A 69 -24.79 -5.57 -24.25
CA GLU A 69 -24.73 -4.20 -23.70
C GLU A 69 -25.38 -4.11 -22.31
N ALA A 70 -26.56 -4.70 -22.13
CA ALA A 70 -27.20 -4.80 -20.81
C ALA A 70 -26.33 -5.57 -19.81
N GLY A 71 -25.69 -6.65 -20.26
CA GLY A 71 -24.72 -7.43 -19.48
C GLY A 71 -23.49 -6.64 -19.05
N GLN A 72 -22.91 -5.84 -19.95
CA GLN A 72 -21.77 -4.97 -19.66
C GLN A 72 -22.11 -3.84 -18.68
N ASN A 73 -23.31 -3.29 -18.78
CA ASN A 73 -23.81 -2.32 -17.81
C ASN A 73 -23.96 -2.96 -16.42
N TYR A 74 -24.48 -4.20 -16.37
CA TYR A 74 -24.58 -4.97 -15.13
C TYR A 74 -23.21 -5.26 -14.49
N THR A 75 -22.22 -5.71 -15.27
CA THR A 75 -20.86 -5.95 -14.75
C THR A 75 -20.21 -4.66 -14.26
N SER A 76 -20.40 -3.54 -14.97
CA SER A 76 -19.89 -2.23 -14.57
C SER A 76 -20.48 -1.75 -13.24
N CYS A 77 -21.81 -1.89 -13.05
CA CYS A 77 -22.46 -1.58 -11.78
C CYS A 77 -21.93 -2.46 -10.64
N ASN A 78 -21.72 -3.76 -10.88
CA ASN A 78 -21.14 -4.65 -9.88
C ASN A 78 -19.70 -4.27 -9.49
N GLN A 79 -18.89 -3.82 -10.45
CA GLN A 79 -17.53 -3.33 -10.14
C GLN A 79 -17.55 -2.11 -9.21
N LEU A 80 -18.46 -1.16 -9.46
CA LEU A 80 -18.63 0.00 -8.58
C LEU A 80 -19.06 -0.41 -7.16
N PHE A 81 -19.98 -1.39 -7.05
CA PHE A 81 -20.38 -1.94 -5.76
C PHE A 81 -19.19 -2.58 -5.01
N LEU A 82 -18.34 -3.35 -5.70
CA LEU A 82 -17.13 -3.93 -5.09
C LEU A 82 -16.10 -2.89 -4.64
N SER A 83 -15.97 -1.79 -5.39
CA SER A 83 -15.15 -0.65 -4.98
C SER A 83 -15.64 -0.06 -3.65
N GLY A 84 -16.96 0.10 -3.49
CA GLY A 84 -17.56 0.54 -2.23
C GLY A 84 -17.27 -0.42 -1.07
N LEU A 85 -17.33 -1.74 -1.29
CA LEU A 85 -16.96 -2.74 -0.28
C LEU A 85 -15.47 -2.69 0.09
N ALA A 86 -14.59 -2.35 -0.87
CA ALA A 86 -13.17 -2.18 -0.61
C ALA A 86 -12.88 -0.96 0.29
N GLU A 87 -13.67 0.12 0.17
CA GLU A 87 -13.56 1.29 1.06
C GLU A 87 -13.92 0.95 2.51
N PHE A 88 -14.96 0.15 2.75
CA PHE A 88 -15.31 -0.36 4.08
C PHE A 88 -14.15 -1.15 4.72
N THR A 89 -13.44 -1.92 3.89
CA THR A 89 -12.27 -2.69 4.28
C THR A 89 -11.11 -1.78 4.69
N ALA A 90 -10.95 -0.62 4.04
CA ALA A 90 -9.91 0.35 4.36
C ALA A 90 -10.16 1.14 5.65
N TYR A 91 -11.43 1.26 6.09
CA TYR A 91 -11.79 1.93 7.35
C TYR A 91 -11.54 1.04 8.58
N HIS A 92 -11.83 -0.26 8.50
CA HIS A 92 -11.74 -1.21 9.63
C HIS A 92 -10.36 -1.89 9.78
N LYS A 93 -9.25 -1.14 9.64
CA LYS A 93 -7.88 -1.72 9.69
C LYS A 93 -7.52 -2.44 10.99
N SER A 94 -8.24 -2.18 12.08
CA SER A 94 -7.98 -2.75 13.41
C SER A 94 -8.62 -4.11 13.66
N ASP A 95 -9.62 -4.52 12.87
CA ASP A 95 -10.33 -5.80 13.08
C ASP A 95 -9.94 -6.82 12.00
N GLY A 96 -9.07 -7.76 12.38
CA GLY A 96 -8.57 -8.79 11.48
C GLY A 96 -9.64 -9.75 10.94
N VAL A 97 -10.74 -9.95 11.66
CA VAL A 97 -11.82 -10.87 11.26
C VAL A 97 -12.65 -10.24 10.15
N ILE A 98 -13.06 -8.98 10.33
CA ILE A 98 -13.81 -8.22 9.32
C ILE A 98 -12.97 -8.03 8.06
N LEU A 99 -11.68 -7.70 8.23
CA LEU A 99 -10.75 -7.50 7.12
C LEU A 99 -10.60 -8.75 6.24
N ASN A 100 -10.41 -9.93 6.86
CA ASN A 100 -10.23 -11.18 6.12
C ASN A 100 -11.52 -11.62 5.41
N CYS A 101 -12.67 -11.47 6.08
CA CYS A 101 -13.99 -11.77 5.53
C CYS A 101 -14.29 -10.92 4.28
N LEU A 102 -14.20 -9.60 4.41
CA LEU A 102 -14.49 -8.69 3.30
C LEU A 102 -13.50 -8.89 2.14
N ARG A 103 -12.22 -9.16 2.41
CA ARG A 103 -11.23 -9.40 1.37
C ARG A 103 -11.54 -10.68 0.58
N GLN A 104 -11.88 -11.80 1.24
CA GLN A 104 -12.21 -13.05 0.56
C GLN A 104 -13.48 -12.93 -0.29
N PHE A 105 -14.53 -12.30 0.23
CA PHE A 105 -15.76 -12.07 -0.55
C PHE A 105 -15.53 -11.13 -1.72
N ASN A 106 -14.76 -10.05 -1.52
CA ASN A 106 -14.47 -9.10 -2.58
C ASN A 106 -13.67 -9.77 -3.71
N GLN A 107 -12.67 -10.61 -3.37
CA GLN A 107 -11.94 -11.40 -4.36
C GLN A 107 -12.84 -12.37 -5.12
N GLY A 108 -13.69 -13.14 -4.41
CA GLY A 108 -14.61 -14.07 -5.06
C GLY A 108 -15.61 -13.39 -6.00
N LEU A 109 -16.16 -12.24 -5.59
CA LEU A 109 -17.07 -11.47 -6.46
C LEU A 109 -16.32 -10.85 -7.65
N GLN A 110 -15.07 -10.43 -7.48
CA GLN A 110 -14.23 -9.92 -8.56
C GLN A 110 -14.01 -10.99 -9.64
N GLU A 111 -13.70 -12.22 -9.24
CA GLU A 111 -13.53 -13.36 -10.15
C GLU A 111 -14.85 -13.69 -10.88
N MET A 112 -15.99 -13.64 -10.18
CA MET A 112 -17.31 -13.80 -10.82
C MET A 112 -17.60 -12.76 -11.91
N ILE A 113 -17.22 -11.50 -11.67
CA ILE A 113 -17.35 -10.42 -12.67
C ILE A 113 -16.45 -10.67 -13.88
N GLN A 114 -15.25 -11.21 -13.68
CA GLN A 114 -14.35 -11.57 -14.78
C GLN A 114 -14.97 -12.69 -15.64
N PHE A 115 -15.56 -13.72 -15.03
CA PHE A 115 -16.26 -14.77 -15.77
C PHE A 115 -17.47 -14.22 -16.55
N GLN A 116 -18.25 -13.30 -15.98
CA GLN A 116 -19.34 -12.63 -16.70
C GLN A 116 -18.83 -11.80 -17.88
N THR A 117 -17.73 -11.08 -17.70
CA THR A 117 -17.11 -10.28 -18.77
C THR A 117 -16.66 -11.18 -19.92
N MET A 118 -16.03 -12.32 -19.59
CA MET A 118 -15.64 -13.33 -20.57
C MET A 118 -16.85 -13.93 -21.29
N LEU A 119 -17.94 -14.25 -20.57
CA LEU A 119 -19.19 -14.75 -21.15
C LEU A 119 -19.73 -13.79 -22.21
N PHE A 120 -19.79 -12.49 -21.91
CA PHE A 120 -20.32 -11.50 -22.84
C PHE A 120 -19.41 -11.29 -24.06
N ASP A 121 -18.08 -11.29 -23.88
CA ASP A 121 -17.14 -11.24 -25.01
C ASP A 121 -17.26 -12.48 -25.91
N GLN A 122 -17.33 -13.68 -25.33
CA GLN A 122 -17.50 -14.93 -26.08
C GLN A 122 -18.86 -15.01 -26.76
N THR A 123 -19.94 -14.55 -26.11
CA THR A 123 -21.29 -14.48 -26.71
C THR A 123 -21.31 -13.54 -27.90
N GLN A 124 -20.69 -12.36 -27.76
CA GLN A 124 -20.58 -11.38 -28.84
C GLN A 124 -19.79 -11.95 -30.03
N ARG A 125 -18.69 -12.67 -29.80
CA ARG A 125 -17.92 -13.34 -30.87
C ARG A 125 -18.70 -14.48 -31.51
N ALA A 126 -19.30 -15.35 -30.70
CA ALA A 126 -20.03 -16.53 -31.16
C ALA A 126 -21.22 -16.15 -32.06
N ILE A 127 -21.97 -15.11 -31.72
CA ILE A 127 -23.15 -14.71 -32.48
C ILE A 127 -22.81 -13.62 -33.49
N THR A 128 -22.30 -12.47 -33.03
CA THR A 128 -22.10 -11.32 -33.91
C THR A 128 -20.97 -11.54 -34.92
N GLN A 129 -19.79 -12.01 -34.50
CA GLN A 129 -18.67 -12.18 -35.45
C GLN A 129 -18.93 -13.30 -36.46
N GLN A 130 -19.40 -14.47 -36.01
CA GLN A 130 -19.63 -15.62 -36.90
C GLN A 130 -20.76 -15.36 -37.89
N LEU A 131 -21.88 -14.76 -37.46
CA LEU A 131 -23.00 -14.45 -38.35
C LEU A 131 -22.70 -13.25 -39.27
N THR A 132 -21.89 -12.28 -38.83
CA THR A 132 -21.40 -11.21 -39.73
C THR A 132 -20.56 -11.78 -40.85
N ASN A 133 -19.72 -12.78 -40.59
CA ASN A 133 -18.92 -13.44 -41.63
C ASN A 133 -19.82 -14.09 -42.69
N LEU A 134 -20.90 -14.78 -42.27
CA LEU A 134 -21.89 -15.34 -43.20
C LEU A 134 -22.51 -14.26 -44.10
N LEU A 135 -22.93 -13.13 -43.54
CA LEU A 135 -23.54 -12.02 -44.30
C LEU A 135 -22.53 -11.36 -45.23
N SER A 136 -21.33 -11.06 -44.73
CA SER A 136 -20.30 -10.27 -45.43
C SER A 136 -19.55 -11.05 -46.52
N GLN A 137 -19.37 -12.36 -46.36
CA GLN A 137 -18.61 -13.19 -47.32
C GLN A 137 -19.47 -13.69 -48.48
N PHE A 138 -20.71 -14.11 -48.22
CA PHE A 138 -21.54 -14.79 -49.22
C PHE A 138 -22.57 -13.88 -49.89
N LEU A 139 -23.24 -12.98 -49.16
CA LEU A 139 -24.31 -12.17 -49.74
C LEU A 139 -23.85 -11.22 -50.85
N PRO A 140 -22.69 -10.54 -50.77
CA PRO A 140 -22.21 -9.71 -51.87
C PRO A 140 -21.98 -10.53 -53.14
N GLN A 141 -21.37 -11.70 -53.02
CA GLN A 141 -21.09 -12.59 -54.15
C GLN A 141 -22.38 -13.10 -54.80
N ILE A 142 -23.39 -13.47 -54.01
CA ILE A 142 -24.71 -13.88 -54.50
C ILE A 142 -25.40 -12.70 -55.21
N ARG A 143 -25.32 -11.49 -54.66
CA ARG A 143 -25.92 -10.29 -55.27
C ARG A 143 -25.27 -9.91 -56.60
N ASP A 144 -23.94 -10.02 -56.71
CA ASP A 144 -23.22 -9.71 -57.95
C ASP A 144 -23.46 -10.78 -59.02
N THR A 145 -23.39 -12.06 -58.67
CA THR A 145 -23.68 -13.16 -59.61
C THR A 145 -25.13 -13.13 -60.11
N ARG A 146 -26.08 -12.79 -59.24
CA ARG A 146 -27.48 -12.54 -59.62
C ARG A 146 -27.60 -11.38 -60.62
N ARG A 147 -26.91 -10.27 -60.39
CA ARG A 147 -26.94 -9.09 -61.29
C ARG A 147 -26.48 -9.46 -62.70
N GLU A 148 -25.38 -10.20 -62.80
CA GLU A 148 -24.84 -10.67 -64.08
C GLU A 148 -25.78 -11.69 -64.75
N PHE A 149 -26.37 -12.61 -63.98
CA PHE A 149 -27.36 -13.58 -64.47
C PHE A 149 -28.58 -12.90 -65.07
N VAL A 150 -29.16 -11.90 -64.38
CA VAL A 150 -30.32 -11.14 -64.87
C VAL A 150 -29.96 -10.35 -66.14
N ARG A 151 -28.80 -9.67 -66.16
CA ARG A 151 -28.36 -8.89 -67.33
C ARG A 151 -28.22 -9.76 -68.58
N ILE A 152 -27.55 -10.92 -68.46
CA ILE A 152 -27.38 -11.86 -69.57
C ILE A 152 -28.72 -12.49 -69.98
N GLY A 153 -29.66 -12.64 -69.04
CA GLY A 153 -31.05 -13.03 -69.33
C GLY A 153 -31.75 -12.03 -70.25
N ASP A 154 -31.68 -10.74 -69.93
CA ASP A 154 -32.25 -9.67 -70.77
C ASP A 154 -31.60 -9.63 -72.17
N ASP A 155 -30.26 -9.82 -72.24
CA ASP A 155 -29.52 -9.91 -73.51
C ASP A 155 -29.95 -11.12 -74.35
N LEU A 156 -30.25 -12.25 -73.72
CA LEU A 156 -30.76 -13.46 -74.38
C LEU A 156 -32.17 -13.21 -74.95
N ASP A 157 -33.07 -12.61 -74.18
CA ASP A 157 -34.42 -12.28 -74.63
C ASP A 157 -34.38 -11.31 -75.83
N ALA A 158 -33.52 -10.29 -75.77
CA ALA A 158 -33.30 -9.36 -76.89
C ALA A 158 -32.75 -10.08 -78.13
N ALA A 159 -31.80 -11.02 -77.97
CA ALA A 159 -31.25 -11.81 -79.07
C ALA A 159 -32.28 -12.77 -79.69
N VAL A 160 -33.17 -13.36 -78.87
CA VAL A 160 -34.28 -14.21 -79.33
C VAL A 160 -35.25 -13.40 -80.18
N VAL A 161 -35.67 -12.22 -79.72
CA VAL A 161 -36.57 -11.32 -80.47
C VAL A 161 -35.92 -10.88 -81.78
N LYS A 162 -34.65 -10.47 -81.74
CA LYS A 162 -33.91 -10.06 -82.93
C LYS A 162 -33.79 -11.17 -83.96
N SER A 163 -33.56 -12.42 -83.53
CA SER A 163 -33.53 -13.59 -84.41
C SER A 163 -34.90 -13.90 -85.01
N ALA A 164 -35.97 -13.81 -84.22
CA ALA A 164 -37.34 -14.07 -84.66
C ALA A 164 -37.87 -13.03 -85.67
N GLN A 165 -37.41 -11.78 -85.59
CA GLN A 165 -37.85 -10.68 -86.47
C GLN A 165 -37.10 -10.59 -87.80
N VAL A 166 -36.03 -11.36 -88.02
CA VAL A 166 -35.28 -11.30 -89.28
C VAL A 166 -36.13 -11.80 -90.46
N SER A 167 -36.21 -10.99 -91.52
CA SER A 167 -36.93 -11.37 -92.74
C SER A 167 -36.28 -12.58 -93.42
N ARG A 168 -37.11 -13.53 -93.86
CA ARG A 168 -36.69 -14.73 -94.60
C ARG A 168 -35.92 -14.42 -95.89
N HIS A 169 -36.06 -13.22 -96.43
CA HIS A 169 -35.40 -12.78 -97.68
C HIS A 169 -33.95 -12.31 -97.49
N LYS A 170 -33.44 -12.23 -96.26
CA LYS A 170 -32.08 -11.78 -95.95
C LYS A 170 -31.29 -12.88 -95.22
N PRO A 171 -30.79 -13.92 -95.93
CA PRO A 171 -30.16 -15.09 -95.30
C PRO A 171 -28.90 -14.74 -94.49
N ALA A 172 -28.08 -13.79 -94.95
CA ALA A 172 -26.88 -13.36 -94.23
C ALA A 172 -27.18 -12.64 -92.90
N ASP A 173 -28.30 -11.92 -92.80
CA ASP A 173 -28.75 -11.29 -91.56
C ASP A 173 -29.30 -12.32 -90.58
N ALA A 174 -29.98 -13.36 -91.10
CA ALA A 174 -30.50 -14.47 -90.32
C ALA A 174 -29.37 -15.31 -89.71
N GLU A 175 -28.30 -15.56 -90.47
CA GLU A 175 -27.11 -16.27 -90.00
C GLU A 175 -26.41 -15.49 -88.87
N ARG A 176 -26.21 -14.17 -89.02
CA ARG A 176 -25.63 -13.31 -87.97
C ARG A 176 -26.48 -13.27 -86.70
N ALA A 177 -27.81 -13.17 -86.83
CA ALA A 177 -28.71 -13.21 -85.69
C ALA A 177 -28.71 -14.59 -84.99
N THR A 178 -28.57 -15.67 -85.75
CA THR A 178 -28.45 -17.04 -85.22
C THR A 178 -27.14 -17.24 -84.45
N HIS A 179 -26.01 -16.76 -84.98
CA HIS A 179 -24.73 -16.82 -84.27
C HIS A 179 -24.75 -16.01 -82.96
N LEU A 180 -25.32 -14.81 -82.98
CA LEU A 180 -25.49 -14.00 -81.77
C LEU A 180 -26.35 -14.72 -80.72
N LEU A 181 -27.49 -15.30 -81.15
CA LEU A 181 -28.38 -16.06 -80.28
C LEU A 181 -27.69 -17.30 -79.67
N LEU A 182 -26.90 -18.02 -80.46
CA LEU A 182 -26.16 -19.19 -79.96
C LEU A 182 -25.07 -18.78 -78.96
N ALA A 183 -24.38 -17.66 -79.20
CA ALA A 183 -23.37 -17.13 -78.29
C ALA A 183 -23.98 -16.67 -76.97
N THR A 184 -25.04 -15.85 -77.00
CA THR A 184 -25.72 -15.37 -75.79
C THR A 184 -26.38 -16.50 -75.01
N ARG A 185 -26.94 -17.52 -75.70
CA ARG A 185 -27.48 -18.72 -75.05
C ARG A 185 -26.42 -19.50 -74.28
N LYS A 186 -25.23 -19.69 -74.86
CA LYS A 186 -24.12 -20.37 -74.15
C LYS A 186 -23.67 -19.56 -72.93
N CYS A 187 -23.52 -18.25 -73.06
CA CYS A 187 -23.20 -17.38 -71.93
C CYS A 187 -24.26 -17.47 -70.82
N TYR A 188 -25.56 -17.41 -71.17
CA TYR A 188 -26.64 -17.56 -70.21
C TYR A 188 -26.58 -18.89 -69.44
N GLN A 189 -26.31 -20.00 -70.14
CA GLN A 189 -26.16 -21.31 -69.49
C GLN A 189 -25.00 -21.35 -68.50
N HIS A 190 -23.86 -20.72 -68.82
CA HIS A 190 -22.72 -20.62 -67.90
C HIS A 190 -23.08 -19.79 -66.64
N PHE A 191 -23.62 -18.59 -66.81
CA PHE A 191 -23.99 -17.73 -65.69
C PHE A 191 -25.12 -18.33 -64.83
N ALA A 192 -26.06 -19.05 -65.44
CA ALA A 192 -27.12 -19.77 -64.70
C ALA A 192 -26.54 -20.89 -63.82
N LEU A 193 -25.58 -21.67 -64.35
CA LEU A 193 -24.90 -22.71 -63.57
C LEU A 193 -24.07 -22.13 -62.43
N ASP A 194 -23.33 -21.05 -62.69
CA ASP A 194 -22.56 -20.36 -61.65
C ASP A 194 -23.47 -19.80 -60.55
N TYR A 195 -24.61 -19.19 -60.91
CA TYR A 195 -25.55 -18.68 -59.92
C TYR A 195 -26.17 -19.79 -59.07
N CYS A 196 -26.61 -20.88 -59.70
CA CYS A 196 -27.12 -22.06 -58.99
C CYS A 196 -26.07 -22.70 -58.07
N LEU A 197 -24.80 -22.74 -58.50
CA LEU A 197 -23.69 -23.24 -57.68
C LEU A 197 -23.48 -22.37 -56.44
N GLN A 198 -23.50 -21.03 -56.59
CA GLN A 198 -23.34 -20.11 -55.46
C GLN A 198 -24.49 -20.21 -54.45
N LEU A 199 -25.73 -20.28 -54.93
CA LEU A 199 -26.91 -20.49 -54.07
C LEU A 199 -26.84 -21.83 -53.31
N ASN A 200 -26.39 -22.90 -53.97
CA ASN A 200 -26.22 -24.20 -53.33
C ASN A 200 -25.10 -24.19 -52.28
N ASN A 201 -23.96 -23.59 -52.59
CA ASN A 201 -22.86 -23.43 -51.64
C ASN A 201 -23.32 -22.66 -50.40
N PHE A 202 -24.07 -21.57 -50.60
CA PHE A 202 -24.66 -20.81 -49.51
C PHE A 202 -25.62 -21.65 -48.67
N LYS A 203 -26.56 -22.37 -49.29
CA LYS A 203 -27.53 -23.23 -48.57
C LYS A 203 -26.85 -24.32 -47.73
N VAL A 204 -25.73 -24.87 -48.20
CA VAL A 204 -24.95 -25.87 -47.45
C VAL A 204 -24.20 -25.20 -46.29
N GLN A 205 -23.51 -24.09 -46.56
CA GLN A 205 -22.68 -23.39 -45.58
C GLN A 205 -23.51 -22.75 -44.46
N GLN A 206 -24.66 -22.16 -44.80
CA GLN A 206 -25.60 -21.54 -43.86
C GLN A 206 -25.90 -22.44 -42.64
N LYS A 207 -26.19 -23.72 -42.88
CA LYS A 207 -26.55 -24.66 -41.81
C LYS A 207 -25.41 -24.85 -40.83
N LEU A 208 -24.18 -24.94 -41.36
CA LEU A 208 -22.97 -25.14 -40.56
C LEU A 208 -22.68 -23.90 -39.72
N ASP A 209 -22.74 -22.70 -40.31
CA ASP A 209 -22.44 -21.46 -39.58
C ASP A 209 -23.46 -21.14 -38.49
N ILE A 210 -24.76 -21.36 -38.75
CA ILE A 210 -25.82 -21.18 -37.74
C ILE A 210 -25.63 -22.16 -36.57
N LEU A 211 -25.39 -23.44 -36.86
CA LEU A 211 -25.17 -24.43 -35.81
C LEU A 211 -23.90 -24.13 -35.01
N ASN A 212 -22.80 -23.80 -35.68
CA ASN A 212 -21.55 -23.42 -35.01
C ASN A 212 -21.73 -22.20 -34.10
N SER A 213 -22.51 -21.21 -34.52
CA SER A 213 -22.82 -20.03 -33.71
C SER A 213 -23.61 -20.39 -32.45
N VAL A 214 -24.66 -21.19 -32.59
CA VAL A 214 -25.48 -21.65 -31.45
C VAL A 214 -24.65 -22.52 -30.50
N PHE A 215 -23.86 -23.48 -31.02
CA PHE A 215 -22.99 -24.31 -30.19
C PHE A 215 -21.94 -23.49 -29.44
N SER A 216 -21.31 -22.53 -30.12
CA SER A 216 -20.32 -21.63 -29.51
C SER A 216 -20.95 -20.80 -28.38
N TYR A 217 -22.18 -20.31 -28.58
CA TYR A 217 -22.94 -19.60 -27.54
C TYR A 217 -23.24 -20.49 -26.33
N PHE A 218 -23.78 -21.70 -26.54
CA PHE A 218 -24.08 -22.62 -25.44
C PHE A 218 -22.81 -23.08 -24.72
N HIS A 219 -21.70 -23.24 -25.43
CA HIS A 219 -20.42 -23.57 -24.82
C HIS A 219 -19.90 -22.42 -23.92
N ALA A 220 -20.06 -21.16 -24.35
CA ALA A 220 -19.73 -20.01 -23.51
C ALA A 220 -20.58 -19.97 -22.23
N GLN A 221 -21.89 -20.23 -22.34
CA GLN A 221 -22.79 -20.33 -21.18
C GLN A 221 -22.38 -21.47 -20.24
N TYR A 222 -22.12 -22.66 -20.78
CA TYR A 222 -21.67 -23.81 -20.00
C TYR A 222 -20.40 -23.49 -19.20
N THR A 223 -19.39 -22.93 -19.86
CA THR A 223 -18.11 -22.57 -19.23
C THR A 223 -18.32 -21.55 -18.12
N PHE A 224 -19.16 -20.53 -18.33
CA PHE A 224 -19.49 -19.54 -17.31
C PHE A 224 -20.10 -20.18 -16.05
N PHE A 225 -21.13 -21.02 -16.21
CA PHE A 225 -21.77 -21.66 -15.07
C PHE A 225 -20.86 -22.67 -14.37
N HIS A 226 -20.02 -23.39 -15.12
CA HIS A 226 -19.07 -24.33 -14.54
C HIS A 226 -18.01 -23.60 -13.69
N GLN A 227 -17.38 -22.56 -14.26
CA GLN A 227 -16.39 -21.75 -13.54
C GLN A 227 -17.00 -21.06 -12.32
N GLY A 228 -18.22 -20.51 -12.46
CA GLY A 228 -18.93 -19.88 -11.36
C GLY A 228 -19.30 -20.86 -10.24
N PHE A 229 -19.69 -22.10 -10.59
CA PHE A 229 -19.98 -23.14 -9.60
C PHE A 229 -18.71 -23.58 -8.85
N ASP A 230 -17.60 -23.83 -9.56
CA ASP A 230 -16.35 -24.21 -8.93
C ASP A 230 -15.86 -23.14 -7.95
N LEU A 231 -15.92 -21.87 -8.35
CA LEU A 231 -15.56 -20.74 -7.48
C LEU A 231 -16.44 -20.67 -6.23
N LEU A 232 -17.76 -20.79 -6.37
CA LEU A 232 -18.67 -20.73 -5.22
C LEU A 232 -18.52 -21.94 -4.29
N ARG A 233 -18.23 -23.12 -4.85
CA ARG A 233 -17.92 -24.32 -4.08
C ARG A 233 -16.64 -24.13 -3.26
N ASP A 234 -15.61 -23.54 -3.86
CA ASP A 234 -14.33 -23.30 -3.19
C ASP A 234 -14.44 -22.20 -2.10
N LEU A 235 -15.39 -21.27 -2.24
CA LEU A 235 -15.73 -20.26 -1.24
C LEU A 235 -16.62 -20.77 -0.09
N GLU A 236 -17.33 -21.89 -0.28
CA GLU A 236 -18.29 -22.42 0.70
C GLU A 236 -17.69 -22.66 2.11
N PRO A 237 -16.48 -23.26 2.25
CA PRO A 237 -15.87 -23.45 3.58
C PRO A 237 -15.62 -22.12 4.29
N SER A 238 -15.13 -21.12 3.56
CA SER A 238 -14.89 -19.78 4.09
C SER A 238 -16.19 -19.15 4.58
N MET A 239 -17.29 -19.28 3.83
CA MET A 239 -18.61 -18.79 4.25
C MET A 239 -19.09 -19.43 5.56
N LYS A 240 -18.86 -20.72 5.76
CA LYS A 240 -19.20 -21.42 7.01
C LYS A 240 -18.35 -20.91 8.19
N THR A 241 -17.05 -20.70 7.98
CA THR A 241 -16.17 -20.12 9.01
C THR A 241 -16.59 -18.69 9.36
N MET A 242 -16.99 -17.89 8.37
CA MET A 242 -17.46 -16.52 8.63
C MET A 242 -18.80 -16.51 9.39
N ALA A 243 -19.71 -17.44 9.08
CA ALA A 243 -20.96 -17.58 9.81
C ALA A 243 -20.74 -17.95 11.29
N SER A 244 -19.78 -18.84 11.59
CA SER A 244 -19.46 -19.19 12.98
C SER A 244 -18.80 -18.02 13.73
N GLN A 245 -17.89 -17.29 13.07
CA GLN A 245 -17.28 -16.08 13.63
C GLN A 245 -18.32 -14.99 13.93
N LEU A 246 -19.29 -14.78 13.03
CA LEU A 246 -20.37 -13.82 13.25
C LEU A 246 -21.25 -14.21 14.45
N SER A 247 -21.56 -15.51 14.60
CA SER A 247 -22.32 -16.00 15.75
C SER A 247 -21.55 -15.81 17.07
N GLN A 248 -20.23 -16.02 17.06
CA GLN A 248 -19.38 -15.79 18.23
C GLN A 248 -19.35 -14.30 18.59
N LEU A 249 -19.14 -13.42 17.60
CA LEU A 249 -19.11 -11.97 17.82
C LEU A 249 -20.44 -11.45 18.35
N ALA A 250 -21.57 -11.97 17.85
CA ALA A 250 -22.89 -11.62 18.38
C ALA A 250 -23.04 -11.99 19.86
N SER A 251 -22.59 -13.19 20.25
CA SER A 251 -22.56 -13.63 21.65
C SER A 251 -21.69 -12.71 22.51
N ASP A 252 -20.47 -12.41 22.06
CA ASP A 252 -19.52 -11.55 22.76
C ASP A 252 -20.06 -10.12 22.93
N CYS A 253 -20.72 -9.57 21.91
CA CYS A 253 -21.40 -8.28 21.98
C CYS A 253 -22.51 -8.27 23.04
N THR A 254 -23.33 -9.33 23.10
CA THR A 254 -24.38 -9.41 24.13
C THR A 254 -23.81 -9.55 25.54
N ALA A 255 -22.76 -10.35 25.72
CA ALA A 255 -22.08 -10.54 27.00
C ALA A 255 -21.43 -9.23 27.46
N LYS A 256 -20.67 -8.55 26.59
CA LYS A 256 -20.02 -7.27 26.88
C LYS A 256 -21.03 -6.17 27.18
N ARG A 257 -22.16 -6.13 26.47
CA ARG A 257 -23.24 -5.18 26.78
C ARG A 257 -23.81 -5.42 28.18
N LYS A 258 -24.07 -6.67 28.55
CA LYS A 258 -24.56 -7.02 29.89
C LYS A 258 -23.55 -6.67 30.98
N ASP A 259 -22.27 -6.92 30.73
CA ASP A 259 -21.18 -6.56 31.65
C ASP A 259 -21.08 -5.03 31.85
N LEU A 260 -21.20 -4.26 30.77
CA LEU A 260 -21.23 -2.79 30.83
C LEU A 260 -22.48 -2.27 31.56
N GLU A 261 -23.66 -2.88 31.35
CA GLU A 261 -24.89 -2.57 32.08
C GLU A 261 -24.73 -2.85 33.59
N ASN A 262 -24.12 -3.97 33.97
CA ASN A 262 -23.81 -4.29 35.37
C ASN A 262 -22.81 -3.31 35.98
N THR A 263 -21.74 -2.98 35.24
CA THR A 263 -20.73 -2.02 35.69
C THR A 263 -21.35 -0.64 35.89
N HIS A 264 -22.25 -0.23 35.00
CA HIS A 264 -23.00 1.01 35.12
C HIS A 264 -23.87 1.03 36.39
N LEU A 265 -24.59 -0.05 36.70
CA LEU A 265 -25.36 -0.20 37.93
C LEU A 265 -24.48 -0.10 39.19
N LEU A 266 -23.31 -0.75 39.19
CA LEU A 266 -22.36 -0.69 40.31
C LEU A 266 -21.84 0.73 40.55
N VAL A 267 -21.51 1.47 39.49
CA VAL A 267 -21.09 2.87 39.58
C VAL A 267 -22.22 3.73 40.15
N GLN A 268 -23.47 3.56 39.68
CA GLN A 268 -24.62 4.30 40.21
C GLN A 268 -24.85 4.03 41.71
N GLN A 269 -24.72 2.78 42.16
CA GLN A 269 -24.88 2.41 43.57
C GLN A 269 -23.79 3.05 44.45
N ARG A 270 -22.55 3.09 43.95
CA ARG A 270 -21.42 3.74 44.64
C ARG A 270 -21.58 5.26 44.68
N ASP A 271 -22.03 5.89 43.61
CA ASP A 271 -22.25 7.35 43.61
C ASP A 271 -23.41 7.74 44.57
N ALA A 272 -24.42 6.87 44.71
CA ALA A 272 -25.52 7.08 45.65
C ALA A 272 -25.14 6.89 47.13
N SER A 273 -24.07 6.14 47.44
CA SER A 273 -23.62 5.92 48.81
C SER A 273 -22.87 7.11 49.41
N GLY A 274 -22.51 8.12 48.60
CA GLY A 274 -21.87 9.35 49.05
C GLY A 274 -20.43 9.16 49.56
N GLU A 275 -19.80 8.01 49.30
CA GLU A 275 -18.37 7.82 49.61
C GLU A 275 -17.52 8.82 48.83
N ALA A 276 -16.76 9.63 49.56
CA ALA A 276 -15.86 10.61 48.95
C ALA A 276 -14.84 9.90 48.04
N VAL A 277 -14.80 10.32 46.78
CA VAL A 277 -13.86 9.85 45.75
C VAL A 277 -12.46 10.38 46.08
N ILE A 278 -11.82 9.80 47.10
CA ILE A 278 -10.39 10.01 47.37
C ILE A 278 -9.65 8.98 46.51
N VAL A 279 -9.29 9.38 45.28
CA VAL A 279 -8.39 8.60 44.43
C VAL A 279 -6.97 8.84 44.93
N CYS A 280 -6.62 8.19 46.03
CA CYS A 280 -5.24 7.92 46.38
C CYS A 280 -5.09 6.40 46.33
N ASN A 281 -4.73 5.85 45.16
CA ASN A 281 -4.26 4.47 45.11
C ASN A 281 -2.88 4.43 45.78
N PRO A 282 -2.72 3.82 46.96
CA PRO A 282 -1.45 3.80 47.68
C PRO A 282 -0.39 2.94 46.97
N SER A 283 -0.82 2.12 46.01
CA SER A 283 -0.03 1.12 45.30
C SER A 283 0.65 1.66 44.03
N ASP A 284 0.33 2.87 43.57
CA ASP A 284 0.80 3.41 42.29
C ASP A 284 1.57 4.74 42.50
N GLY A 285 2.74 4.65 43.12
CA GLY A 285 3.80 5.67 43.03
C GLY A 285 3.42 7.13 43.34
N GLY A 286 2.45 7.39 44.22
CA GLY A 286 2.09 8.76 44.64
C GLY A 286 1.49 9.65 43.54
N THR A 287 0.98 9.07 42.45
CA THR A 287 0.44 9.85 41.32
C THR A 287 -0.98 10.31 41.63
N ILE A 288 -1.12 11.59 41.99
CA ILE A 288 -2.43 12.22 42.19
C ILE A 288 -2.88 12.91 40.89
N GLN A 289 -4.14 12.72 40.53
CA GLN A 289 -4.75 13.36 39.37
C GLN A 289 -6.17 13.85 39.70
N GLY A 290 -6.53 15.03 39.20
CA GLY A 290 -7.83 15.63 39.53
C GLY A 290 -7.96 17.08 39.09
N TYR A 291 -9.18 17.61 39.19
CA TYR A 291 -9.46 19.02 38.91
C TYR A 291 -9.04 19.91 40.08
N LEU A 292 -8.35 21.01 39.79
CA LEU A 292 -8.08 22.10 40.74
C LEU A 292 -8.34 23.46 40.09
N PHE A 293 -8.62 24.46 40.91
CA PHE A 293 -8.71 25.84 40.47
C PHE A 293 -7.36 26.54 40.61
N LYS A 294 -6.84 27.08 39.51
CA LYS A 294 -5.58 27.83 39.46
C LYS A 294 -5.84 29.33 39.43
N ARG A 295 -5.10 30.09 40.26
CA ARG A 295 -5.14 31.55 40.25
C ARG A 295 -4.23 32.14 39.16
N SER A 296 -4.77 33.05 38.34
CA SER A 296 -4.01 33.82 37.34
C SER A 296 -3.04 34.81 38.00
N ARG A 297 -1.90 35.06 37.34
CA ARG A 297 -0.90 36.07 37.74
C ARG A 297 -1.15 37.47 37.14
N LYS A 298 -2.14 37.62 36.26
CA LYS A 298 -2.48 38.92 35.64
C LYS A 298 -3.12 39.88 36.66
N LYS A 299 -3.10 41.19 36.38
CA LYS A 299 -3.69 42.24 37.26
C LYS A 299 -5.12 41.91 37.71
N ASN A 300 -5.91 41.27 36.84
CA ASN A 300 -7.20 40.66 37.20
C ASN A 300 -6.96 39.22 37.69
N LYS A 301 -7.03 39.02 39.02
CA LYS A 301 -6.82 37.74 39.71
C LYS A 301 -7.98 36.76 39.46
N THR A 302 -8.07 36.21 38.25
CA THR A 302 -9.12 35.25 37.84
C THR A 302 -8.72 33.81 38.19
N TRP A 303 -9.70 32.98 38.57
CA TRP A 303 -9.50 31.55 38.84
C TRP A 303 -9.98 30.72 37.65
N LYS A 304 -9.24 29.66 37.30
CA LYS A 304 -9.61 28.73 36.22
C LYS A 304 -9.50 27.28 36.67
N ARG A 305 -10.55 26.50 36.45
CA ARG A 305 -10.55 25.04 36.69
C ARG A 305 -9.72 24.36 35.61
N CYS A 306 -8.73 23.58 36.01
CA CYS A 306 -7.89 22.80 35.11
C CYS A 306 -7.71 21.39 35.68
N TRP A 307 -7.43 20.41 34.81
CA TRP A 307 -7.05 19.07 35.24
C TRP A 307 -5.55 19.04 35.54
N PHE A 308 -5.18 18.57 36.72
CA PHE A 308 -3.80 18.45 37.18
C PHE A 308 -3.45 16.97 37.34
N TYR A 309 -2.21 16.63 37.01
CA TYR A 309 -1.64 15.33 37.30
C TYR A 309 -0.13 15.47 37.52
N SER A 310 0.44 14.60 38.36
CA SER A 310 1.87 14.50 38.58
C SER A 310 2.45 13.37 37.74
N GLU A 311 3.50 13.62 36.97
CA GLU A 311 4.20 12.58 36.20
C GLU A 311 5.69 12.91 36.20
N ASN A 312 6.55 11.92 36.47
CA ASN A 312 8.02 12.05 36.42
C ASN A 312 8.60 13.25 37.19
N ASN A 313 8.18 13.46 38.45
CA ASN A 313 8.60 14.59 39.29
C ASN A 313 8.23 15.99 38.73
N GLN A 314 7.30 16.05 37.78
CA GLN A 314 6.72 17.29 37.24
C GLN A 314 5.25 17.42 37.63
N LEU A 315 4.81 18.67 37.83
CA LEU A 315 3.38 18.97 38.01
C LEU A 315 2.84 19.58 36.71
N ILE A 316 1.93 18.86 36.07
CA ILE A 316 1.39 19.20 34.75
C ILE A 316 -0.09 19.55 34.90
N TYR A 317 -0.55 20.52 34.09
CA TYR A 317 -1.97 20.84 34.01
C TYR A 317 -2.46 20.99 32.58
N SER A 318 -3.68 20.53 32.32
CA SER A 318 -4.40 20.76 31.07
C SER A 318 -5.65 21.61 31.32
N LYS A 319 -5.87 22.61 30.45
CA LYS A 319 -7.08 23.46 30.49
C LYS A 319 -8.28 22.79 29.82
N SER A 320 -8.04 21.88 28.88
CA SER A 320 -9.06 21.18 28.09
C SER A 320 -8.43 19.95 27.43
N HIS A 321 -9.22 18.89 27.21
CA HIS A 321 -8.77 17.69 26.49
C HIS A 321 -8.20 17.99 25.07
N LYS A 322 -8.53 19.14 24.50
CA LYS A 322 -8.05 19.57 23.18
C LYS A 322 -6.76 20.41 23.23
N GLU A 323 -6.38 20.94 24.39
CA GLU A 323 -5.17 21.76 24.53
C GLU A 323 -4.00 20.91 25.04
N PRO A 324 -2.77 21.14 24.54
CA PRO A 324 -1.62 20.38 25.00
C PRO A 324 -1.37 20.64 26.50
N PRO A 325 -0.91 19.60 27.23
CA PRO A 325 -0.59 19.73 28.65
C PRO A 325 0.51 20.77 28.85
N VAL A 326 0.36 21.62 29.87
CA VAL A 326 1.33 22.65 30.22
C VAL A 326 2.02 22.24 31.51
N VAL A 327 3.34 22.09 31.45
CA VAL A 327 4.17 21.86 32.63
C VAL A 327 4.13 23.11 33.51
N LEU A 328 3.62 22.97 34.73
CA LEU A 328 3.57 24.08 35.70
C LEU A 328 4.91 24.22 36.44
N PHE A 329 5.47 23.08 36.85
CA PHE A 329 6.78 22.97 37.51
C PHE A 329 7.57 21.83 36.87
N ASP A 330 8.75 22.18 36.35
CA ASP A 330 9.66 21.27 35.65
C ASP A 330 10.41 20.33 36.61
N ASP A 331 10.50 20.72 37.89
CA ASP A 331 11.12 19.93 38.95
C ASP A 331 10.45 20.22 40.30
N LEU A 332 9.72 19.23 40.82
CA LEU A 332 9.05 19.32 42.11
C LEU A 332 10.04 19.37 43.30
N ARG A 333 11.30 18.95 43.15
CA ARG A 333 12.30 18.97 44.26
C ARG A 333 12.51 20.37 44.83
N LEU A 334 12.52 21.36 43.95
CA LEU A 334 12.74 22.77 44.30
C LEU A 334 11.45 23.48 44.72
N CYS A 335 10.38 22.72 44.95
CA CYS A 335 9.07 23.24 45.33
C CYS A 335 8.77 22.95 46.80
N ALA A 336 8.08 23.88 47.46
CA ALA A 336 7.49 23.72 48.78
C ALA A 336 5.98 23.94 48.69
N VAL A 337 5.20 23.11 49.39
CA VAL A 337 3.74 23.24 49.45
C VAL A 337 3.35 23.81 50.81
N LYS A 338 2.47 24.81 50.83
CA LYS A 338 1.94 25.40 52.07
C LYS A 338 0.43 25.56 52.00
N SER A 339 -0.25 25.30 53.13
CA SER A 339 -1.65 25.73 53.31
C SER A 339 -1.71 27.26 53.30
N LEU A 340 -2.74 27.82 52.68
CA LEU A 340 -2.89 29.26 52.55
C LEU A 340 -4.26 29.71 53.06
N ASP A 341 -4.33 29.94 54.37
CA ASP A 341 -5.59 30.24 55.07
C ASP A 341 -5.92 31.76 55.11
N VAL A 342 -5.04 32.60 54.56
CA VAL A 342 -5.14 34.08 54.60
C VAL A 342 -5.84 34.67 53.36
N ILE A 343 -6.26 33.84 52.39
CA ILE A 343 -6.98 34.29 51.19
C ILE A 343 -8.50 34.11 51.37
N ASP A 344 -9.28 35.02 50.79
CA ASP A 344 -10.75 35.09 50.78
C ASP A 344 -11.49 33.84 50.22
N ARG A 345 -10.78 32.79 49.78
CA ARG A 345 -11.36 31.54 49.26
C ARG A 345 -10.92 30.34 50.08
N ARG A 346 -11.89 29.49 50.44
CA ARG A 346 -11.69 28.23 51.16
C ARG A 346 -10.85 27.23 50.35
N PHE A 347 -10.15 26.34 51.05
CA PHE A 347 -9.42 25.19 50.48
C PHE A 347 -8.26 25.56 49.54
N CYS A 348 -7.62 26.70 49.79
CA CYS A 348 -6.47 27.16 49.01
C CYS A 348 -5.15 26.65 49.60
N PHE A 349 -4.21 26.34 48.70
CA PHE A 349 -2.82 26.04 49.04
C PHE A 349 -1.90 26.66 47.99
N GLU A 350 -0.65 26.89 48.35
CA GLU A 350 0.36 27.44 47.46
C GLU A 350 1.51 26.48 47.22
N LEU A 351 1.95 26.40 45.96
CA LEU A 351 3.23 25.84 45.58
C LEU A 351 4.23 26.97 45.36
N LEU A 352 5.36 26.88 46.04
CA LEU A 352 6.45 27.84 46.01
C LEU A 352 7.69 27.17 45.41
N SER A 353 8.16 27.67 44.27
CA SER A 353 9.49 27.41 43.73
C SER A 353 10.31 28.70 43.74
N VAL A 354 11.64 28.57 43.69
CA VAL A 354 12.61 29.69 43.62
C VAL A 354 12.25 30.76 42.58
N GLN A 355 11.62 30.38 41.46
CA GLN A 355 11.27 31.31 40.37
C GLN A 355 9.75 31.52 40.20
N LYS A 356 8.91 30.68 40.83
CA LYS A 356 7.47 30.61 40.53
C LYS A 356 6.66 30.30 41.79
N CYS A 357 5.69 31.15 42.12
CA CYS A 357 4.62 30.87 43.09
C CYS A 357 3.29 30.61 42.36
N CYS A 358 2.57 29.54 42.72
CA CYS A 358 1.25 29.24 42.19
C CYS A 358 0.27 28.96 43.32
N VAL A 359 -0.88 29.63 43.30
CA VAL A 359 -1.97 29.39 44.24
C VAL A 359 -3.01 28.49 43.56
N LEU A 360 -3.33 27.39 44.23
CA LEU A 360 -4.29 26.37 43.81
C LEU A 360 -5.42 26.26 44.85
N GLN A 361 -6.59 25.84 44.41
CA GLN A 361 -7.76 25.64 45.26
C GLN A 361 -8.39 24.27 44.92
N ALA A 362 -8.66 23.49 45.97
CA ALA A 362 -9.38 22.21 45.90
C ALA A 362 -10.89 22.38 46.16
N ASP A 363 -11.66 21.35 45.83
CA ASP A 363 -13.13 21.37 45.95
C ASP A 363 -13.62 21.05 47.39
N SER A 364 -12.80 20.39 48.22
CA SER A 364 -13.08 20.09 49.64
C SER A 364 -11.82 20.14 50.52
N GLU A 365 -11.98 20.15 51.85
CA GLU A 365 -10.83 20.14 52.78
C GLU A 365 -10.09 18.79 52.70
N GLU A 366 -10.81 17.68 52.54
CA GLU A 366 -10.24 16.34 52.39
C GLU A 366 -9.38 16.28 51.12
N LEU A 367 -9.86 16.84 50.01
CA LEU A 367 -9.10 16.93 48.76
C LEU A 367 -7.92 17.88 48.89
N LYS A 368 -8.06 19.01 49.59
CA LYS A 368 -6.95 19.94 49.85
C LYS A 368 -5.83 19.23 50.61
N VAL A 369 -6.16 18.52 51.69
CA VAL A 369 -5.19 17.75 52.49
C VAL A 369 -4.57 16.63 51.66
N ALA A 370 -5.38 15.90 50.87
CA ALA A 370 -4.88 14.85 49.97
C ALA A 370 -3.90 15.40 48.92
N TRP A 371 -4.22 16.54 48.30
CA TRP A 371 -3.33 17.22 47.34
C TRP A 371 -2.04 17.72 47.97
N ILE A 372 -2.11 18.30 49.17
CA ILE A 372 -0.90 18.74 49.90
C ILE A 372 -0.02 17.53 50.21
N ASN A 373 -0.60 16.47 50.76
CA ASN A 373 0.13 15.26 51.12
C ASN A 373 0.72 14.55 49.91
N ALA A 374 -0.02 14.47 48.80
CA ALA A 374 0.45 13.86 47.57
C ALA A 374 1.61 14.65 46.95
N VAL A 375 1.49 15.98 46.83
CA VAL A 375 2.59 16.79 46.30
C VAL A 375 3.79 16.77 47.23
N GLN A 376 3.59 16.80 48.56
CA GLN A 376 4.68 16.63 49.53
C GLN A 376 5.34 15.23 49.40
N GLY A 377 4.55 14.20 49.12
CA GLY A 377 5.00 12.86 48.78
C GLY A 377 5.86 12.84 47.52
N CYS A 378 5.40 13.47 46.43
CA CYS A 378 6.17 13.62 45.19
C CYS A 378 7.50 14.37 45.43
N ILE A 379 7.48 15.44 46.24
CA ILE A 379 8.68 16.18 46.63
C ILE A 379 9.65 15.26 47.38
N ASN A 380 9.17 14.53 48.39
CA ASN A 380 9.98 13.62 49.20
C ASN A 380 10.53 12.43 48.40
N MET A 381 9.75 11.88 47.46
CA MET A 381 10.19 10.83 46.54
C MET A 381 11.28 11.35 45.60
N ALA A 382 11.11 12.54 45.05
CA ALA A 382 12.12 13.18 44.22
C ALA A 382 13.42 13.50 44.99
N TYR A 383 13.37 13.65 46.33
CA TYR A 383 14.56 13.69 47.20
C TYR A 383 15.15 12.29 47.49
N ARG A 384 14.33 11.24 47.62
CA ARG A 384 14.77 9.87 47.90
C ARG A 384 15.39 9.16 46.70
N ASP A 385 15.04 9.54 45.47
CA ASP A 385 15.72 9.03 44.28
C ASP A 385 17.24 9.29 44.30
N GLN A 386 17.73 10.30 45.05
CA GLN A 386 19.18 10.47 45.30
C GLN A 386 19.78 9.46 46.29
N VAL A 387 19.01 8.95 47.25
CA VAL A 387 19.51 8.08 48.33
C VAL A 387 19.44 6.61 47.92
N THR A 388 18.48 6.25 47.07
CA THR A 388 18.27 4.85 46.63
C THR A 388 19.24 4.42 45.53
N GLU A 389 19.85 5.35 44.79
CA GLU A 389 20.98 5.04 43.90
C GLU A 389 22.24 4.60 44.67
N GLN A 390 22.31 4.80 45.99
CA GLN A 390 23.47 4.41 46.79
C GLN A 390 23.31 3.14 47.63
N ASN A 391 22.11 2.55 47.79
CA ASN A 391 21.92 1.58 48.90
C ASN A 391 21.03 0.34 48.70
N THR A 392 20.83 -0.17 47.48
CA THR A 392 20.13 -1.46 47.30
C THR A 392 20.81 -2.39 46.30
N GLN A 393 21.97 -2.92 46.67
CA GLN A 393 22.52 -4.18 46.15
C GLN A 393 22.59 -5.22 47.27
N VAL A 394 21.51 -5.93 47.58
CA VAL A 394 21.61 -7.28 48.18
C VAL A 394 20.44 -8.17 47.69
N LYS A 395 20.81 -9.13 46.83
CA LYS A 395 20.33 -10.51 46.62
C LYS A 395 18.90 -10.91 47.04
N GLU A 396 18.18 -11.56 46.13
CA GLU A 396 17.84 -13.00 46.27
C GLU A 396 17.40 -13.67 44.95
N ASN A 397 17.74 -14.96 44.86
CA ASN A 397 17.62 -15.87 43.71
C ASN A 397 16.22 -16.50 43.58
N SER A 398 15.75 -16.73 42.35
CA SER A 398 15.14 -18.01 41.92
C SER A 398 14.86 -18.01 40.41
N ALA A 399 15.18 -19.13 39.75
CA ALA A 399 14.93 -19.41 38.33
C ALA A 399 13.82 -20.49 38.21
N PRO A 400 13.44 -20.94 36.99
CA PRO A 400 12.65 -20.22 36.00
C PRO A 400 11.36 -21.01 35.60
N ALA A 401 10.34 -20.33 35.08
CA ALA A 401 9.21 -20.97 34.39
C ALA A 401 9.25 -20.61 32.89
N PRO A 402 8.87 -21.52 31.97
CA PRO A 402 8.98 -21.28 30.54
C PRO A 402 7.88 -20.33 30.10
N ALA A 403 8.27 -19.16 29.60
CA ALA A 403 7.35 -18.22 28.96
C ALA A 403 7.19 -18.55 27.47
N PRO A 404 5.98 -18.43 26.91
CA PRO A 404 5.71 -18.58 25.48
C PRO A 404 6.35 -17.43 24.68
N ASP A 405 6.52 -17.66 23.39
CA ASP A 405 7.29 -16.88 22.40
C ASP A 405 7.29 -15.34 22.59
N PRO A 406 8.45 -14.67 22.38
CA PRO A 406 8.55 -13.23 22.56
C PRO A 406 7.68 -12.45 21.55
N PRO A 407 7.06 -11.33 21.99
CA PRO A 407 6.24 -10.48 21.12
C PRO A 407 7.08 -9.87 19.98
N PRO A 408 6.45 -9.45 18.86
CA PRO A 408 7.15 -8.90 17.71
C PRO A 408 7.98 -7.68 18.17
N HIS A 409 9.28 -7.74 17.90
CA HIS A 409 10.24 -6.72 18.32
C HIS A 409 9.80 -5.30 17.95
N PRO A 410 10.09 -4.29 18.78
CA PRO A 410 9.79 -2.91 18.45
C PRO A 410 10.51 -2.51 17.14
N PRO A 411 9.90 -1.65 16.31
CA PRO A 411 10.39 -1.33 14.97
C PRO A 411 11.84 -0.79 14.95
N ALA A 412 12.27 -0.06 15.98
CA ALA A 412 13.62 0.51 16.07
C ALA A 412 14.73 -0.56 16.23
N LEU A 413 14.54 -1.54 17.11
CA LEU A 413 15.49 -2.64 17.32
C LEU A 413 15.69 -3.44 16.03
N GLY A 414 14.60 -3.82 15.37
CA GLY A 414 14.66 -4.58 14.12
C GLY A 414 15.36 -3.83 12.99
N VAL A 415 15.20 -2.50 12.90
CA VAL A 415 15.89 -1.68 11.90
C VAL A 415 17.37 -1.55 12.23
N ALA A 416 17.73 -1.23 13.48
CA ALA A 416 19.10 -1.01 13.90
C ALA A 416 19.97 -2.27 13.72
N LEU A 417 19.43 -3.45 13.99
CA LEU A 417 20.15 -4.73 13.84
C LEU A 417 20.42 -5.14 12.38
N ARG A 418 19.85 -4.43 11.38
CA ARG A 418 20.19 -4.65 9.96
C ARG A 418 21.53 -4.03 9.54
N GLY A 419 22.08 -3.12 10.34
CA GLY A 419 23.40 -2.52 10.06
C GLY A 419 24.54 -3.52 10.19
N ASN A 420 25.63 -3.28 9.47
CA ASN A 420 26.73 -4.24 9.39
C ASN A 420 27.46 -4.37 10.75
N GLY A 421 27.53 -5.59 11.28
CA GLY A 421 28.09 -5.89 12.61
C GLY A 421 27.20 -5.52 13.81
N ASN A 422 26.00 -4.99 13.61
CA ASN A 422 25.14 -4.50 14.71
C ASN A 422 24.52 -5.63 15.55
N GLN A 423 24.66 -6.90 15.17
CA GLN A 423 24.13 -8.05 15.90
C GLN A 423 24.95 -8.39 17.16
N ARG A 424 26.15 -7.80 17.30
CA ARG A 424 27.02 -7.94 18.47
C ARG A 424 27.41 -6.56 18.97
N CYS A 425 27.59 -6.43 20.29
CA CYS A 425 28.03 -5.22 20.95
C CYS A 425 29.35 -4.73 20.33
N CYS A 426 29.41 -3.45 19.99
CA CYS A 426 30.57 -2.82 19.35
C CYS A 426 31.87 -3.04 20.13
N ASP A 427 31.82 -3.04 21.46
CA ASP A 427 33.00 -3.00 22.31
C ASP A 427 33.40 -4.35 22.92
N CYS A 428 32.44 -5.16 23.40
CA CYS A 428 32.73 -6.44 24.05
C CYS A 428 32.25 -7.68 23.28
N GLY A 429 31.56 -7.49 22.14
CA GLY A 429 31.09 -8.59 21.29
C GLY A 429 29.87 -9.36 21.80
N GLU A 430 29.26 -8.96 22.93
CA GLU A 430 28.01 -9.52 23.46
C GLU A 430 26.90 -9.59 22.40
N ALA A 431 26.18 -10.69 22.32
CA ALA A 431 25.11 -10.86 21.33
C ALA A 431 23.89 -9.96 21.66
N GLU A 432 23.09 -9.65 20.63
CA GLU A 432 21.82 -8.93 20.75
C GLU A 432 21.88 -7.59 21.53
N PRO A 433 22.68 -6.61 21.07
CA PRO A 433 22.73 -5.31 21.71
C PRO A 433 21.38 -4.57 21.62
N ARG A 434 20.88 -4.05 22.75
CA ARG A 434 19.60 -3.32 22.85
C ARG A 434 19.75 -1.83 23.13
N TRP A 435 20.99 -1.33 23.12
CA TRP A 435 21.31 0.10 23.25
C TRP A 435 22.14 0.55 22.08
N ALA A 436 22.13 1.84 21.81
CA ALA A 436 22.91 2.43 20.74
C ALA A 436 23.40 3.83 21.14
N SER A 437 24.53 4.24 20.56
CA SER A 437 25.00 5.62 20.61
C SER A 437 24.67 6.31 19.29
N VAL A 438 23.87 7.37 19.35
CA VAL A 438 23.32 8.01 18.14
C VAL A 438 24.41 8.77 17.38
N ASN A 439 25.30 9.48 18.08
CA ASN A 439 26.35 10.29 17.45
C ASN A 439 27.52 9.45 16.90
N LEU A 440 27.78 8.28 17.50
CA LEU A 440 28.78 7.33 17.02
C LEU A 440 28.21 6.29 16.03
N ALA A 441 26.88 6.16 15.97
CA ALA A 441 26.16 5.19 15.16
C ALA A 441 26.58 3.72 15.41
N ILE A 442 26.68 3.34 16.69
CA ILE A 442 27.01 1.98 17.15
C ILE A 442 25.90 1.38 18.02
N THR A 443 25.80 0.04 18.04
CA THR A 443 24.97 -0.73 18.97
C THR A 443 25.82 -1.40 20.05
N MET A 444 25.30 -1.44 21.28
CA MET A 444 26.01 -1.91 22.47
C MET A 444 25.08 -2.64 23.44
N CYS A 445 25.66 -3.51 24.28
CA CYS A 445 24.94 -4.20 25.34
C CYS A 445 24.66 -3.25 26.53
N ILE A 446 23.88 -3.72 27.50
CA ILE A 446 23.47 -2.91 28.66
C ILE A 446 24.69 -2.37 29.42
N GLU A 447 25.71 -3.21 29.60
CA GLU A 447 26.88 -2.88 30.41
C GLU A 447 27.78 -1.85 29.72
N CYS A 448 28.13 -2.06 28.45
CA CYS A 448 28.88 -1.09 27.66
C CYS A 448 28.11 0.22 27.52
N SER A 449 26.77 0.18 27.42
CA SER A 449 25.94 1.39 27.43
C SER A 449 26.05 2.18 28.72
N GLY A 450 26.17 1.51 29.88
CA GLY A 450 26.40 2.14 31.17
C GLY A 450 27.75 2.86 31.24
N ILE A 451 28.79 2.28 30.62
CA ILE A 451 30.11 2.91 30.52
C ILE A 451 30.06 4.11 29.56
N HIS A 452 29.42 3.98 28.40
CA HIS A 452 29.27 5.10 27.48
C HIS A 452 28.52 6.29 28.09
N ARG A 453 27.57 6.05 29.01
CA ARG A 453 26.89 7.13 29.76
C ARG A 453 27.85 7.89 30.68
N SER A 454 28.85 7.22 31.27
CA SER A 454 29.83 7.88 32.16
C SER A 454 30.86 8.73 31.42
N LEU A 455 31.04 8.54 30.10
CA LEU A 455 31.89 9.39 29.26
C LEU A 455 31.32 10.80 29.05
N GLY A 456 30.00 10.96 29.19
CA GLY A 456 29.30 12.21 28.95
C GLY A 456 28.78 12.37 27.51
N VAL A 457 27.75 13.21 27.37
CA VAL A 457 26.96 13.40 26.13
C VAL A 457 27.74 14.02 24.96
N HIS A 458 28.91 14.61 25.24
CA HIS A 458 29.81 15.18 24.24
C HIS A 458 30.65 14.11 23.53
N LEU A 459 30.75 12.90 24.11
CA LEU A 459 31.45 11.76 23.52
C LEU A 459 30.47 10.68 23.03
N SER A 460 29.46 10.34 23.84
CA SER A 460 28.48 9.30 23.47
C SER A 460 27.07 9.66 23.91
N LYS A 461 26.14 9.66 22.96
CA LYS A 461 24.71 9.94 23.15
C LYS A 461 23.93 8.64 23.17
N VAL A 462 23.87 8.01 24.34
CA VAL A 462 23.25 6.68 24.54
C VAL A 462 21.72 6.76 24.54
N ARG A 463 21.09 5.84 23.80
CA ARG A 463 19.64 5.61 23.72
C ARG A 463 19.33 4.11 23.74
N SER A 464 18.20 3.73 24.29
CA SER A 464 17.66 2.36 24.24
C SER A 464 16.95 2.12 22.92
N LEU A 465 17.24 1.00 22.25
CA LEU A 465 16.56 0.58 21.01
C LEU A 465 15.15 0.03 21.27
N THR A 466 14.79 -0.20 22.54
CA THR A 466 13.50 -0.77 22.94
C THR A 466 12.65 0.19 23.77
N LEU A 467 13.25 1.14 24.49
CA LEU A 467 12.55 2.04 25.41
C LEU A 467 12.44 3.48 24.89
N ASP A 468 13.37 3.94 24.05
CA ASP A 468 13.37 5.32 23.55
C ASP A 468 12.68 5.43 22.18
N SER A 469 12.16 6.62 21.88
CA SER A 469 11.67 6.97 20.54
C SER A 469 12.84 7.28 19.61
N TRP A 470 12.77 6.79 18.37
CA TRP A 470 13.82 6.95 17.36
C TRP A 470 13.27 7.62 16.11
N GLU A 471 13.99 8.62 15.61
CA GLU A 471 13.70 9.22 14.30
C GLU A 471 14.29 8.35 13.18
N PRO A 472 13.65 8.26 12.00
CA PRO A 472 14.14 7.43 10.89
C PRO A 472 15.57 7.75 10.46
N GLU A 473 15.96 9.01 10.51
CA GLU A 473 17.28 9.51 10.13
C GLU A 473 18.37 8.98 11.08
N GLN A 474 18.08 8.87 12.37
CA GLN A 474 18.98 8.31 13.38
C GLN A 474 19.17 6.81 13.18
N LEU A 475 18.10 6.08 12.87
CA LEU A 475 18.18 4.66 12.53
C LEU A 475 18.97 4.43 11.24
N LYS A 476 18.83 5.32 10.26
CA LYS A 476 19.61 5.26 9.01
C LYS A 476 21.11 5.41 9.26
N LEU A 477 21.54 6.23 10.22
CA LEU A 477 22.95 6.31 10.62
C LEU A 477 23.45 4.96 11.14
N LEU A 478 22.69 4.30 12.01
CA LEU A 478 23.02 2.97 12.54
C LEU A 478 23.12 1.90 11.45
N CYS A 479 22.32 1.99 10.39
CA CYS A 479 22.37 1.05 9.27
C CYS A 479 23.57 1.29 8.33
N VAL A 480 23.97 2.54 8.10
CA VAL A 480 25.02 2.89 7.13
C VAL A 480 26.42 2.78 7.74
N LEU A 481 26.62 3.27 8.97
CA LEU A 481 27.87 3.14 9.68
C LEU A 481 27.94 1.75 10.34
N GLY A 482 27.20 1.57 11.43
CA GLY A 482 27.17 0.28 12.13
C GLY A 482 28.51 -0.10 12.77
N ASN A 483 28.48 -1.16 13.56
CA ASN A 483 29.60 -1.55 14.41
C ASN A 483 30.83 -2.00 13.65
N GLU A 484 30.65 -2.64 12.48
CA GLU A 484 31.80 -3.12 11.70
C GLU A 484 32.61 -1.95 11.14
N VAL A 485 31.96 -0.95 10.56
CA VAL A 485 32.63 0.25 10.02
C VAL A 485 33.27 1.04 11.13
N ILE A 486 32.56 1.27 12.25
CA ILE A 486 33.09 2.04 13.36
C ILE A 486 34.27 1.32 14.03
N ASN A 487 34.24 -0.01 14.14
CA ASN A 487 35.41 -0.77 14.58
C ASN A 487 36.56 -0.66 13.58
N GLY A 488 36.29 -0.66 12.28
CA GLY A 488 37.31 -0.43 11.24
C GLY A 488 38.01 0.95 11.34
N ILE A 489 37.35 1.94 11.95
CA ILE A 489 37.90 3.29 12.18
C ILE A 489 38.63 3.34 13.53
N TYR A 490 37.93 2.96 14.61
CA TYR A 490 38.38 3.14 15.99
C TYR A 490 39.22 1.98 16.53
N GLU A 491 39.39 0.89 15.79
CA GLU A 491 40.22 -0.27 16.15
C GLU A 491 41.26 -0.57 15.05
N ARG A 492 41.62 0.45 14.24
CA ARG A 492 42.45 0.27 13.03
C ARG A 492 43.89 -0.16 13.31
N ASN A 493 44.49 0.34 14.40
CA ASN A 493 45.84 0.00 14.83
C ASN A 493 45.86 -0.26 16.35
N PRO A 494 45.39 -1.44 16.81
CA PRO A 494 45.47 -1.79 18.22
C PRO A 494 46.94 -1.91 18.61
N ALA A 495 47.39 -1.08 19.56
CA ALA A 495 48.78 -1.12 20.05
C ALA A 495 49.12 -2.51 20.63
N ASP A 496 50.38 -2.94 20.49
CA ASP A 496 50.87 -4.20 21.04
C ASP A 496 50.51 -4.32 22.52
N GLY A 497 49.71 -5.35 22.85
CA GLY A 497 49.36 -5.74 24.23
C GLY A 497 47.97 -5.33 24.74
N VAL A 498 47.14 -4.59 24.00
CA VAL A 498 45.76 -4.29 24.42
C VAL A 498 44.78 -5.18 23.66
N GLN A 499 44.25 -6.21 24.33
CA GLN A 499 43.26 -7.13 23.74
C GLN A 499 41.83 -6.62 23.95
N LYS A 500 40.99 -6.75 22.91
CA LYS A 500 39.56 -6.42 22.98
C LYS A 500 38.86 -7.33 24.01
N PRO A 501 38.08 -6.77 24.95
CA PRO A 501 37.36 -7.55 25.96
C PRO A 501 36.26 -8.41 25.32
N SER A 502 35.93 -9.53 25.97
CA SER A 502 34.82 -10.39 25.60
C SER A 502 33.55 -10.06 26.42
N ALA A 503 32.45 -10.74 26.10
CA ALA A 503 31.19 -10.73 26.85
C ALA A 503 31.40 -10.97 28.35
N ASP A 504 32.26 -11.94 28.70
CA ASP A 504 32.51 -12.35 30.09
C ASP A 504 33.60 -11.53 30.79
N SER A 505 34.28 -10.61 30.10
CA SER A 505 35.31 -9.77 30.70
C SER A 505 34.72 -8.88 31.81
N PRO A 506 35.48 -8.60 32.88
CA PRO A 506 34.99 -7.74 33.96
C PRO A 506 34.75 -6.32 33.45
N ARG A 507 33.80 -5.62 34.09
CA ARG A 507 33.41 -4.25 33.74
C ARG A 507 34.58 -3.28 33.64
N GLN A 508 35.59 -3.46 34.49
CA GLN A 508 36.79 -2.61 34.54
C GLN A 508 37.60 -2.69 33.23
N ASP A 509 37.75 -3.88 32.67
CA ASP A 509 38.46 -4.08 31.41
C ASP A 509 37.67 -3.50 30.23
N LYS A 510 36.34 -3.67 30.24
CA LYS A 510 35.42 -3.04 29.28
C LYS A 510 35.50 -1.51 29.36
N GLU A 511 35.58 -0.95 30.57
CA GLU A 511 35.70 0.50 30.78
C GLU A 511 37.03 1.06 30.28
N GLN A 512 38.13 0.37 30.56
CA GLN A 512 39.46 0.75 30.05
C GLN A 512 39.50 0.71 28.52
N TRP A 513 38.98 -0.37 27.91
CA TRP A 513 38.90 -0.49 26.45
C TRP A 513 38.10 0.64 25.81
N ILE A 514 36.90 0.92 26.33
CA ILE A 514 36.02 1.99 25.83
C ILE A 514 36.69 3.37 25.97
N ARG A 515 37.43 3.62 27.06
CA ARG A 515 38.20 4.86 27.22
C ARG A 515 39.35 4.96 26.22
N PHE A 516 40.13 3.90 26.02
CA PHE A 516 41.19 3.88 24.99
C PHE A 516 40.63 4.11 23.58
N LYS A 517 39.46 3.53 23.29
CA LYS A 517 38.81 3.62 21.99
C LYS A 517 38.24 5.01 21.71
N TYR A 518 37.42 5.58 22.59
CA TYR A 518 36.67 6.81 22.28
C TYR A 518 37.22 8.08 22.94
N VAL A 519 37.84 7.98 24.11
CA VAL A 519 38.39 9.15 24.84
C VAL A 519 39.80 9.46 24.36
N GLU A 520 40.69 8.46 24.43
CA GLU A 520 42.09 8.63 24.04
C GLU A 520 42.31 8.45 22.53
N LYS A 521 41.36 7.77 21.86
CA LYS A 521 41.41 7.42 20.43
C LYS A 521 42.72 6.75 20.04
N ARG A 522 43.20 5.86 20.92
CA ARG A 522 44.55 5.27 20.89
C ARG A 522 44.82 4.39 19.66
N PHE A 523 43.77 3.85 19.05
CA PHE A 523 43.88 2.91 17.93
C PHE A 523 43.55 3.53 16.57
N VAL A 524 43.24 4.82 16.52
CA VAL A 524 43.01 5.55 15.26
C VAL A 524 44.37 5.88 14.66
N THR A 525 44.57 5.58 13.37
CA THR A 525 45.81 5.93 12.67
C THR A 525 45.96 7.45 12.60
N ARG A 526 46.99 7.98 13.23
CA ARG A 526 47.45 9.36 13.02
C ARG A 526 48.69 9.30 12.14
N ASP A 527 48.73 10.09 11.08
CA ASP A 527 49.87 10.16 10.18
C ASP A 527 51.12 10.63 10.96
N PRO A 528 52.17 9.80 11.15
CA PRO A 528 53.26 10.10 12.08
C PRO A 528 54.30 11.13 11.58
N ASP A 529 54.34 11.44 10.28
CA ASP A 529 55.46 12.19 9.64
C ASP A 529 55.04 13.52 8.94
N GLY A 530 53.94 14.15 9.34
CA GLY A 530 53.47 15.45 8.80
C GLY A 530 53.76 16.67 9.69
N PRO A 531 53.95 17.90 9.14
CA PRO A 531 54.38 19.07 9.90
C PRO A 531 53.28 19.59 10.83
N ASP A 532 53.72 20.27 11.91
CA ASP A 532 53.00 21.04 12.94
C ASP A 532 51.52 20.69 13.23
N ALA A 533 51.18 20.43 14.50
CA ALA A 533 49.85 19.99 14.95
C ALA A 533 48.69 20.93 14.54
N GLY A 534 49.00 22.20 14.22
CA GLY A 534 48.04 23.17 13.68
C GLY A 534 47.65 22.94 12.22
N GLU A 535 48.59 22.52 11.36
CA GLU A 535 48.36 22.33 9.92
C GLU A 535 47.57 21.04 9.64
N LEU A 536 47.80 20.00 10.45
CA LEU A 536 47.04 18.75 10.43
C LEU A 536 45.55 18.96 10.75
N LYS A 537 45.22 19.83 11.72
CA LYS A 537 43.83 20.18 12.06
C LYS A 537 43.12 20.94 10.93
N LEU A 538 43.83 21.84 10.27
CA LEU A 538 43.33 22.58 9.10
C LEU A 538 42.98 21.61 7.95
N ARG A 539 43.87 20.65 7.66
CA ARG A 539 43.62 19.64 6.61
C ARG A 539 42.48 18.69 6.97
N ALA A 540 42.34 18.29 8.23
CA ALA A 540 41.24 17.43 8.68
C ALA A 540 39.88 18.15 8.61
N GLY A 541 39.83 19.45 8.95
CA GLY A 541 38.64 20.29 8.78
C GLY A 541 38.20 20.40 7.32
N GLU A 542 39.17 20.60 6.40
CA GLU A 542 38.89 20.64 4.96
C GLU A 542 38.34 19.31 4.44
N ARG A 543 38.95 18.18 4.83
CA ARG A 543 38.47 16.85 4.43
C ARG A 543 37.08 16.55 4.98
N LEU A 544 36.78 16.94 6.21
CA LEU A 544 35.44 16.83 6.77
C LEU A 544 34.43 17.64 5.96
N TYR A 545 34.78 18.87 5.55
CA TYR A 545 33.92 19.69 4.69
C TYR A 545 33.66 19.02 3.32
N GLN A 546 34.70 18.50 2.66
CA GLN A 546 34.55 17.80 1.38
C GLN A 546 33.71 16.52 1.49
N ALA A 547 33.92 15.71 2.54
CA ALA A 547 33.13 14.52 2.82
C ALA A 547 31.65 14.86 3.13
N SER A 548 31.42 15.99 3.81
CA SER A 548 30.07 16.49 4.08
C SER A 548 29.35 16.91 2.81
N LEU A 549 30.06 17.53 1.86
CA LEU A 549 29.52 17.94 0.56
C LEU A 549 29.13 16.74 -0.32
N SER A 550 29.92 15.67 -0.31
CA SER A 550 29.59 14.42 -1.03
C SER A 550 28.58 13.53 -0.28
N GLY A 551 28.36 13.78 1.01
CA GLY A 551 27.46 12.98 1.85
C GLY A 551 28.04 11.64 2.30
N ASP A 552 29.37 11.47 2.28
CA ASP A 552 30.06 10.24 2.68
C ASP A 552 30.20 10.16 4.21
N LEU A 553 29.28 9.45 4.85
CA LEU A 553 29.24 9.28 6.30
C LEU A 553 30.49 8.56 6.86
N VAL A 554 31.08 7.63 6.10
CA VAL A 554 32.23 6.86 6.58
C VAL A 554 33.46 7.75 6.62
N ALA A 555 33.68 8.54 5.57
CA ALA A 555 34.74 9.54 5.54
C ALA A 555 34.53 10.58 6.65
N MET A 556 33.30 11.09 6.82
CA MET A 556 32.99 12.03 7.91
C MET A 556 33.30 11.46 9.30
N ALA A 557 32.92 10.21 9.58
CA ALA A 557 33.21 9.55 10.85
C ALA A 557 34.72 9.33 11.05
N THR A 558 35.45 9.02 9.98
CA THR A 558 36.91 8.86 10.01
C THR A 558 37.61 10.17 10.37
N GLU A 559 37.25 11.27 9.71
CA GLU A 559 37.86 12.58 9.98
C GLU A 559 37.56 13.07 11.41
N LEU A 560 36.36 12.82 11.94
CA LEU A 560 36.05 13.12 13.35
C LEU A 560 36.83 12.23 14.33
N ALA A 561 37.12 10.98 13.97
CA ALA A 561 37.97 10.11 14.77
C ALA A 561 39.42 10.62 14.78
N GLU A 562 39.94 11.09 13.64
CA GLU A 562 41.28 11.68 13.52
C GLU A 562 41.43 13.03 14.24
N GLY A 563 40.32 13.72 14.52
CA GLY A 563 40.29 14.93 15.34
C GLY A 563 39.85 16.19 14.61
N ALA A 564 39.15 16.08 13.48
CA ALA A 564 38.53 17.20 12.81
C ALA A 564 37.54 17.94 13.75
N GLU A 565 37.60 19.26 13.76
CA GLU A 565 36.67 20.09 14.53
C GLU A 565 35.34 20.22 13.76
N VAL A 566 34.24 19.76 14.35
CA VAL A 566 32.89 19.72 13.72
C VAL A 566 32.43 21.11 13.24
N ASN A 567 32.83 22.16 13.95
CA ASN A 567 32.49 23.55 13.67
C ASN A 567 33.59 24.32 12.94
N TRP A 568 34.58 23.63 12.37
CA TRP A 568 35.60 24.27 11.55
C TRP A 568 34.98 24.98 10.35
N SER A 569 35.36 26.25 10.15
CA SER A 569 34.90 27.08 9.05
C SER A 569 35.95 27.13 7.96
N ASN A 570 35.60 26.75 6.74
CA ASN A 570 36.50 26.72 5.60
C ASN A 570 36.78 28.14 5.07
N PRO A 571 38.01 28.69 5.19
CA PRO A 571 38.32 30.02 4.71
C PRO A 571 38.26 30.16 3.18
N GLU A 572 38.59 29.09 2.44
CA GLU A 572 38.57 29.06 0.97
C GLU A 572 37.15 28.99 0.40
N ARG A 573 36.20 28.51 1.22
CA ARG A 573 34.77 28.41 0.88
C ARG A 573 33.96 29.39 1.70
N GLU A 574 34.41 30.63 1.77
CA GLU A 574 33.63 31.77 2.31
C GLU A 574 33.22 31.57 3.79
N GLY A 575 33.97 30.81 4.58
CA GLY A 575 33.66 30.55 5.98
C GLY A 575 32.56 29.51 6.22
N ARG A 576 32.23 28.67 5.22
CA ARG A 576 31.21 27.61 5.36
C ARG A 576 31.71 26.47 6.25
N THR A 577 30.84 25.96 7.11
CA THR A 577 31.10 24.79 7.96
C THR A 577 30.69 23.50 7.26
N ALA A 578 31.11 22.35 7.82
CA ALA A 578 30.68 21.02 7.37
C ALA A 578 29.15 20.90 7.24
N LEU A 579 28.38 21.49 8.18
CA LEU A 579 26.91 21.47 8.16
C LEU A 579 26.32 22.28 6.98
N ILE A 580 26.95 23.39 6.61
CA ILE A 580 26.57 24.15 5.42
C ILE A 580 26.94 23.33 4.17
N GLY A 581 28.10 22.68 4.15
CA GLY A 581 28.52 21.77 3.08
C GLY A 581 27.52 20.62 2.84
N SER A 582 27.05 19.95 3.90
CA SER A 582 26.05 18.88 3.77
C SER A 582 24.68 19.37 3.32
N ALA A 583 24.30 20.60 3.70
CA ALA A 583 23.08 21.24 3.23
C ALA A 583 23.15 21.62 1.73
N ILE A 584 24.33 21.98 1.22
CA ILE A 584 24.57 22.19 -0.21
C ILE A 584 24.50 20.85 -0.97
N GLY A 585 25.17 19.82 -0.43
CA GLY A 585 25.22 18.47 -0.99
C GLY A 585 23.88 17.71 -0.97
N GLY A 586 22.89 18.20 -0.22
CA GLY A 586 21.56 17.59 -0.15
C GLY A 586 21.50 16.30 0.66
N SER A 587 22.48 16.04 1.54
CA SER A 587 22.53 14.81 2.35
C SER A 587 21.93 15.05 3.74
N LEU A 588 20.68 14.63 3.93
CA LEU A 588 19.98 14.69 5.22
C LEU A 588 20.71 13.89 6.30
N SER A 589 21.23 12.70 5.95
CA SER A 589 21.96 11.86 6.91
C SER A 589 23.27 12.50 7.35
N ALA A 590 23.98 13.20 6.45
CA ALA A 590 25.18 13.96 6.83
C ALA A 590 24.83 15.14 7.76
N CYS A 591 23.72 15.85 7.49
CA CYS A 591 23.24 16.91 8.38
C CYS A 591 22.92 16.35 9.78
N GLU A 592 22.20 15.22 9.87
CA GLU A 592 21.87 14.58 11.15
C GLU A 592 23.13 14.12 11.89
N PHE A 593 24.08 13.48 11.21
CA PHE A 593 25.34 13.03 11.81
C PHE A 593 26.14 14.18 12.43
N LEU A 594 26.24 15.32 11.73
CA LEU A 594 26.94 16.50 12.21
C LEU A 594 26.23 17.16 13.40
N LEU A 595 24.89 17.26 13.37
CA LEU A 595 24.10 17.78 14.48
C LEU A 595 24.24 16.89 15.73
N GLN A 596 24.25 15.57 15.55
CA GLN A 596 24.48 14.63 16.65
C GLN A 596 25.90 14.76 17.24
N ASN A 597 26.88 15.22 16.45
CA ASN A 597 28.24 15.50 16.91
C ASN A 597 28.48 16.98 17.33
N GLY A 598 27.43 17.79 17.48
CA GLY A 598 27.54 19.13 18.06
C GLY A 598 27.81 20.26 17.05
N ALA A 599 27.41 20.07 15.78
CA ALA A 599 27.46 21.15 14.79
C ALA A 599 26.54 22.32 15.19
N ASN A 600 27.06 23.54 15.07
CA ASN A 600 26.34 24.77 15.36
C ASN A 600 25.41 25.11 14.20
N VAL A 601 24.12 24.85 14.40
CA VAL A 601 23.05 25.12 13.44
C VAL A 601 22.93 26.61 13.08
N ASN A 602 23.35 27.51 13.97
CA ASN A 602 23.26 28.96 13.83
C ASN A 602 24.50 29.60 13.19
N HIS A 603 25.52 28.81 12.82
CA HIS A 603 26.70 29.35 12.15
C HIS A 603 26.32 30.01 10.82
N ARG A 604 26.94 31.16 10.53
CA ARG A 604 26.75 31.91 9.29
C ARG A 604 28.09 32.06 8.59
N ASP A 605 28.06 31.87 7.27
CA ASP A 605 29.20 32.12 6.40
C ASP A 605 29.46 33.64 6.23
N GLN A 606 30.47 33.99 5.44
CA GLN A 606 30.85 35.39 5.17
C GLN A 606 29.74 36.19 4.46
N HIS A 607 28.78 35.52 3.82
CA HIS A 607 27.59 36.12 3.19
C HIS A 607 26.40 36.23 4.16
N GLY A 608 26.59 35.85 5.43
CA GLY A 608 25.53 35.81 6.42
C GLY A 608 24.55 34.65 6.24
N GLN A 609 24.86 33.68 5.37
CA GLN A 609 24.03 32.52 5.07
C GLN A 609 24.34 31.37 6.04
N GLY A 610 23.29 30.80 6.64
CA GLY A 610 23.39 29.59 7.45
C GLY A 610 22.99 28.33 6.68
N ALA A 611 23.08 27.16 7.31
CA ALA A 611 22.76 25.87 6.67
C ALA A 611 21.34 25.82 6.08
N LEU A 612 20.37 26.48 6.72
CA LEU A 612 18.99 26.60 6.21
C LEU A 612 18.91 27.40 4.89
N HIS A 613 19.69 28.49 4.78
CA HIS A 613 19.73 29.32 3.57
C HIS A 613 20.36 28.55 2.41
N ALA A 614 21.44 27.81 2.69
CA ALA A 614 22.08 26.94 1.70
C ALA A 614 21.11 25.84 1.22
N ALA A 615 20.45 25.12 2.12
CA ALA A 615 19.47 24.10 1.73
C ALA A 615 18.34 24.67 0.84
N ALA A 616 17.84 25.87 1.15
CA ALA A 616 16.80 26.53 0.36
C ALA A 616 17.32 26.99 -1.02
N THR A 617 18.53 27.54 -1.09
CA THR A 617 19.13 28.07 -2.33
C THR A 617 19.45 26.97 -3.33
N TYR A 618 19.89 25.81 -2.86
CA TYR A 618 20.24 24.67 -3.70
C TYR A 618 19.06 23.71 -3.98
N GLY A 619 17.82 24.11 -3.65
CA GLY A 619 16.60 23.38 -4.03
C GLY A 619 16.21 22.20 -3.13
N HIS A 620 16.82 22.06 -1.95
CA HIS A 620 16.53 20.98 -0.99
C HIS A 620 15.37 21.34 -0.05
N THR A 621 14.36 22.04 -0.58
CA THR A 621 13.36 22.85 0.16
C THR A 621 12.29 22.07 0.94
N GLY A 622 12.29 20.74 0.91
CA GLY A 622 11.31 19.91 1.62
C GLY A 622 11.83 19.35 2.94
N TYR A 623 12.73 18.38 2.87
CA TYR A 623 13.11 17.56 4.03
C TYR A 623 14.23 18.18 4.86
N ILE A 624 15.27 18.72 4.23
CA ILE A 624 16.43 19.27 4.94
C ILE A 624 16.09 20.61 5.61
N THR A 625 15.32 21.48 4.94
CA THR A 625 14.87 22.75 5.51
C THR A 625 14.00 22.53 6.75
N ALA A 626 13.01 21.63 6.68
CA ALA A 626 12.17 21.28 7.82
C ALA A 626 12.98 20.66 8.98
N TRP A 627 13.96 19.80 8.65
CA TRP A 627 14.83 19.17 9.65
C TRP A 627 15.72 20.19 10.38
N ILE A 628 16.38 21.09 9.63
CA ILE A 628 17.23 22.13 10.19
C ILE A 628 16.40 23.11 11.04
N ILE A 629 15.17 23.47 10.62
CA ILE A 629 14.26 24.29 11.44
C ILE A 629 13.94 23.59 12.76
N ARG A 630 13.63 22.29 12.74
CA ARG A 630 13.39 21.50 13.96
C ARG A 630 14.62 21.49 14.86
N ALA A 631 15.82 21.28 14.31
CA ALA A 631 17.07 21.30 15.06
C ALA A 631 17.34 22.67 15.70
N THR A 632 17.02 23.77 15.01
CA THR A 632 17.20 25.14 15.50
C THR A 632 16.26 25.48 16.66
N LEU A 633 15.08 24.86 16.72
CA LEU A 633 14.11 25.04 17.82
C LEU A 633 14.46 24.24 19.09
N CYS A 634 15.33 23.24 18.97
CA CYS A 634 15.77 22.38 20.07
C CYS A 634 17.10 22.80 20.71
N THR A 635 17.83 23.75 20.10
CA THR A 635 19.04 24.40 20.62
C THR A 635 18.70 25.78 21.15
#